data_AF-A0A4P5VXQ6-F1
#
_entry.id   AF-A0A4P5VXQ6-F1
#
_cell.length_a   1.000
_cell.length_b   1.000
_cell.length_c   1.000
_cell.angle_alpha   90.00
_cell.angle_beta   90.00
_cell.angle_gamma   90.00
#
_symmetry.space_group_name_H-M   'P 1'
#
loop_
_entity.id
_entity.type
_entity.pdbx_description
1 polymer ?
#
loop_
_entity_poly.entity_id
_entity_poly.type
_entity_poly.pdbx_seq_one_letter_code
_entity_poly.pdbx_strand_id
1 'polypeptide(L)'
;MPAFRVSSRIRGSVDIEAANWLIALGEGLAALGEPTSPDRLACERLMNGTVLVRDVRSGSGFVVQPLGGPEEEAEAEPEPVGDGDDMFPTLCPSDTPDADEEIAELDSDSMIPLELVRDTVASVARAMDIDAALALAVSAGVRLTNARGGSALLLEKIGLRFRYVVGDAATRLRGMRIPANAGVAGYSTNSHTSLIVLNAYADPRFYRNVDRHTGHRTGSLLCVPLAAHGRTFGCLELVDSAPGFSDEHLADMERIAEATAERLSLLVKPD
;
A
#
# COMPACT_ATOMS: atom_id res chain seq x y z
N MET A 1 -18.30 16.21 10.49
CA MET A 1 -16.97 15.98 9.88
C MET A 1 -15.96 15.92 11.02
N PRO A 2 -14.80 15.26 10.90
CA PRO A 2 -13.82 15.29 11.98
C PRO A 2 -13.29 16.71 12.17
N ALA A 3 -13.10 17.12 13.43
CA ALA A 3 -12.54 18.40 13.78
C ALA A 3 -11.05 18.25 14.11
N PHE A 4 -10.25 19.27 13.82
CA PHE A 4 -8.82 19.30 14.09
C PHE A 4 -8.43 20.65 14.66
N ARG A 5 -7.55 20.67 15.65
CA ARG A 5 -6.87 21.86 16.13
C ARG A 5 -5.56 22.03 15.38
N VAL A 6 -5.42 23.11 14.63
CA VAL A 6 -4.17 23.51 13.98
C VAL A 6 -3.50 24.58 14.81
N SER A 7 -2.24 24.35 15.19
CA SER A 7 -1.48 25.26 16.05
C SER A 7 -0.18 25.69 15.37
N SER A 8 0.07 27.01 15.36
CA SER A 8 1.36 27.62 15.04
C SER A 8 2.00 28.09 16.34
N ARG A 9 3.32 27.88 16.50
CA ARG A 9 4.06 28.41 17.66
C ARG A 9 3.98 29.93 17.79
N ILE A 10 3.75 30.64 16.69
CA ILE A 10 3.83 32.10 16.63
C ILE A 10 2.42 32.73 16.60
N ARG A 11 1.44 32.07 15.97
CA ARG A 11 0.12 32.64 15.67
C ARG A 11 -1.03 32.09 16.51
N GLY A 12 -0.79 31.11 17.38
CA GLY A 12 -1.82 30.48 18.20
C GLY A 12 -2.47 29.27 17.51
N SER A 13 -3.71 28.97 17.87
CA SER A 13 -4.43 27.79 17.38
C SER A 13 -5.82 28.10 16.84
N VAL A 14 -6.27 27.33 15.86
CA VAL A 14 -7.61 27.39 15.28
C VAL A 14 -8.18 25.98 15.12
N ASP A 15 -9.47 25.83 15.37
CA ASP A 15 -10.19 24.58 15.21
C ASP A 15 -10.88 24.57 13.83
N ILE A 16 -10.66 23.50 13.05
CA ILE A 16 -11.07 23.35 11.66
C ILE A 16 -11.80 22.02 11.49
N GLU A 17 -13.01 22.05 10.92
CA GLU A 17 -13.67 20.83 10.44
C GLU A 17 -13.18 20.50 9.03
N ALA A 18 -12.56 19.33 8.86
CA ALA A 18 -11.99 18.93 7.58
C ALA A 18 -12.12 17.43 7.34
N ALA A 19 -11.99 16.99 6.09
CA ALA A 19 -12.02 15.55 5.79
C ALA A 19 -10.77 14.80 6.27
N ASN A 20 -9.64 15.50 6.44
CA ASN A 20 -8.38 14.95 6.94
C ASN A 20 -7.47 16.07 7.50
N TRP A 21 -6.38 15.65 8.15
CA TRP A 21 -5.43 16.56 8.80
C TRP A 21 -4.70 17.49 7.83
N LEU A 22 -4.51 17.09 6.56
CA LEU A 22 -3.80 17.90 5.57
C LEU A 22 -4.67 19.05 5.06
N ILE A 23 -5.96 18.81 4.85
CA ILE A 23 -6.94 19.85 4.55
C ILE A 23 -7.07 20.79 5.76
N ALA A 24 -7.17 20.21 6.97
CA ALA A 24 -7.20 21.00 8.20
C ALA A 24 -5.97 21.91 8.30
N LEU A 25 -4.77 21.39 8.04
CA LEU A 25 -3.53 22.17 8.03
C LEU A 25 -3.62 23.35 7.04
N GLY A 26 -4.03 23.10 5.79
CA GLY A 26 -4.12 24.16 4.78
C GLY A 26 -5.08 25.27 5.18
N GLU A 27 -6.30 24.90 5.62
CA GLU A 27 -7.32 25.87 6.07
C GLU A 27 -6.91 26.58 7.38
N GLY A 28 -6.31 25.85 8.31
CA GLY A 28 -5.85 26.40 9.58
C GLY A 28 -4.68 27.37 9.41
N LEU A 29 -3.73 27.08 8.53
CA LEU A 29 -2.63 28.01 8.22
C LEU A 29 -3.13 29.25 7.47
N ALA A 30 -4.09 29.09 6.55
CA ALA A 30 -4.74 30.23 5.92
C ALA A 30 -5.45 31.12 6.96
N ALA A 31 -6.16 30.52 7.91
CA ALA A 31 -6.84 31.24 9.00
C ALA A 31 -5.84 31.94 9.96
N LEU A 32 -4.67 31.34 10.19
CA LEU A 32 -3.59 31.91 11.01
C LEU A 32 -2.73 32.94 10.25
N GLY A 33 -2.99 33.16 8.96
CA GLY A 33 -2.24 34.09 8.12
C GLY A 33 -0.80 33.63 7.81
N GLU A 34 -0.57 32.32 7.77
CA GLU A 34 0.74 31.70 7.52
C GLU A 34 0.85 31.24 6.06
N PRO A 35 1.72 31.86 5.23
CA PRO A 35 1.95 31.39 3.88
C PRO A 35 2.75 30.09 3.93
N THR A 36 2.14 28.97 3.52
CA THR A 36 2.84 27.70 3.36
C THR A 36 2.76 27.20 1.93
N SER A 37 3.91 26.76 1.41
CA SER A 37 3.94 25.98 0.17
C SER A 37 3.88 24.49 0.53
N PRO A 38 2.93 23.73 -0.02
CA PRO A 38 2.77 22.29 0.29
C PRO A 38 3.94 21.44 -0.22
N ASP A 39 4.79 21.97 -1.10
CA ASP A 39 5.77 21.19 -1.86
C ASP A 39 6.94 20.64 -1.00
N ARG A 40 7.06 21.06 0.28
CA ARG A 40 8.24 20.76 1.14
C ARG A 40 7.94 20.72 2.64
N LEU A 41 6.88 20.01 3.03
CA LEU A 41 6.55 19.77 4.44
C LEU A 41 7.17 18.45 4.92
N ALA A 42 7.90 18.50 6.03
CA ALA A 42 8.29 17.30 6.77
C ALA A 42 7.26 17.04 7.88
N CYS A 43 6.71 15.83 7.91
CA CYS A 43 5.61 15.49 8.81
C CYS A 43 5.92 14.23 9.61
N GLU A 44 5.62 14.25 10.90
CA GLU A 44 5.68 13.10 11.80
C GLU A 44 4.31 12.91 12.44
N ARG A 45 3.77 11.70 12.40
CA ARG A 45 2.46 11.38 12.98
C ARG A 45 2.66 10.56 14.25
N LEU A 46 2.13 11.07 15.35
CA LEU A 46 2.15 10.41 16.66
C LEU A 46 1.03 9.37 16.76
N MET A 47 1.18 8.43 17.69
CA MET A 47 0.22 7.34 17.93
C MET A 47 -1.20 7.85 18.25
N ASN A 48 -1.30 8.99 18.96
CA ASN A 48 -2.57 9.64 19.28
C ASN A 48 -3.23 10.39 18.08
N GLY A 49 -2.69 10.23 16.87
CA GLY A 49 -3.21 10.84 15.66
C GLY A 49 -2.78 12.30 15.43
N THR A 50 -2.04 12.91 16.36
CA THR A 50 -1.46 14.24 16.19
C THR A 50 -0.38 14.23 15.11
N VAL A 51 -0.37 15.24 14.25
CA VAL A 51 0.66 15.41 13.21
C VAL A 51 1.51 16.62 13.54
N LEU A 52 2.81 16.40 13.67
CA LEU A 52 3.82 17.45 13.74
C LEU A 52 4.26 17.78 12.33
N VAL A 53 4.17 19.05 11.94
CA VAL A 53 4.50 19.52 10.60
C VAL A 53 5.59 20.56 10.68
N ARG A 54 6.61 20.46 9.82
CA ARG A 54 7.69 21.44 9.73
C ARG A 54 7.87 21.87 8.28
N ASP A 55 7.88 23.18 8.04
CA ASP A 55 8.35 23.74 6.78
C ASP A 55 9.88 23.69 6.75
N VAL A 56 10.43 22.94 5.78
CA VAL A 56 11.87 22.68 5.65
C VAL A 56 12.66 23.96 5.31
N ARG A 57 12.05 24.97 4.68
CA ARG A 57 12.74 26.20 4.28
C ARG A 57 12.73 27.26 5.38
N SER A 58 11.56 27.51 5.96
CA SER A 58 11.42 28.53 7.00
C SER A 58 11.80 28.00 8.39
N GLY A 59 11.76 26.68 8.59
CA GLY A 59 11.91 26.05 9.90
C GLY A 59 10.65 26.15 10.77
N SER A 60 9.57 26.76 10.28
CA SER A 60 8.32 26.94 11.01
C SER A 60 7.67 25.59 11.34
N GLY A 61 7.23 25.45 12.58
CA GLY A 61 6.60 24.24 13.10
C GLY A 61 5.12 24.45 13.39
N PHE A 62 4.32 23.47 13.00
CA PHE A 62 2.88 23.43 13.17
C PHE A 62 2.44 22.09 13.77
N VAL A 63 1.31 22.07 14.45
CA VAL A 63 0.73 20.86 15.06
C VAL A 63 -0.72 20.75 14.62
N VAL A 64 -1.13 19.57 14.14
CA VAL A 64 -2.51 19.26 13.79
C VAL A 64 -3.00 18.14 14.69
N GLN A 65 -3.88 18.46 15.63
CA GLN A 65 -4.41 17.52 16.62
C GLN A 65 -5.89 17.22 16.33
N PRO A 66 -6.32 15.97 16.17
CA PRO A 66 -7.75 15.66 16.04
C PRO A 66 -8.51 16.04 17.32
N LEU A 67 -9.66 16.69 17.16
CA LEU A 67 -10.59 17.03 18.23
C LEU A 67 -11.75 16.03 18.18
N GLY A 68 -11.74 15.09 19.14
CA GLY A 68 -12.61 13.93 19.13
C GLY A 68 -11.95 12.74 18.43
N GLY A 69 -11.04 12.06 19.14
CA GLY A 69 -10.68 10.66 18.85
C GLY A 69 -11.71 9.72 19.50
N PRO A 70 -11.70 8.42 19.17
CA PRO A 70 -12.53 7.45 19.87
C PRO A 70 -12.23 7.57 21.38
N GLU A 71 -13.26 7.49 22.22
CA GLU A 71 -13.06 7.22 23.64
C GLU A 71 -12.11 6.03 23.72
N GLU A 72 -10.96 6.20 24.38
CA GLU A 72 -10.14 5.09 24.83
C GLU A 72 -11.07 4.20 25.66
N GLU A 73 -11.54 3.08 25.10
CA GLU A 73 -11.92 1.95 25.93
C GLU A 73 -10.67 1.66 26.76
N ALA A 74 -10.73 2.02 28.04
CA ALA A 74 -9.72 1.71 29.01
C ALA A 74 -9.37 0.22 28.87
N GLU A 75 -8.16 -0.05 28.38
CA GLU A 75 -7.57 -1.39 28.45
C GLU A 75 -7.57 -1.76 29.93
N ALA A 76 -8.46 -2.68 30.31
CA ALA A 76 -8.45 -3.27 31.63
C ALA A 76 -7.08 -3.93 31.81
N GLU A 77 -6.36 -3.50 32.85
CA GLU A 77 -5.12 -4.15 33.28
C GLU A 77 -5.39 -5.65 33.47
N PRO A 78 -4.55 -6.56 32.94
CA PRO A 78 -4.66 -7.96 33.28
C PRO A 78 -4.28 -8.14 34.77
N GLU A 79 -5.23 -8.63 35.55
CA GLU A 79 -5.07 -9.08 36.94
C GLU A 79 -3.83 -9.98 37.10
N PRO A 80 -3.08 -9.88 38.21
CA PRO A 80 -1.89 -10.68 38.44
C PRO A 80 -2.27 -12.15 38.63
N VAL A 81 -1.73 -13.03 37.77
CA VAL A 81 -1.80 -14.48 37.96
C VAL A 81 -0.84 -14.84 39.09
N GLY A 82 -1.43 -15.36 40.18
CA GLY A 82 -0.75 -15.72 41.41
C GLY A 82 0.20 -16.91 41.29
N ASP A 83 1.12 -16.93 42.27
CA ASP A 83 2.10 -17.96 42.55
C ASP A 83 1.55 -19.38 42.45
N GLY A 84 2.30 -20.22 41.72
CA GLY A 84 2.18 -21.66 41.73
C GLY A 84 3.56 -22.24 41.50
N ASP A 85 4.21 -22.61 42.62
CA ASP A 85 5.38 -23.48 42.66
C ASP A 85 5.19 -24.70 41.73
N ASP A 86 6.19 -25.04 40.92
CA ASP A 86 6.90 -26.32 41.07
C ASP A 86 7.85 -26.64 39.89
N MET A 87 9.06 -27.05 40.30
CA MET A 87 9.96 -27.99 39.63
C MET A 87 10.76 -27.52 38.39
N PHE A 88 11.93 -26.94 38.66
CA PHE A 88 13.08 -27.03 37.77
C PHE A 88 13.80 -28.38 37.95
N PRO A 89 14.11 -29.14 36.89
CA PRO A 89 15.25 -30.02 36.88
C PRO A 89 16.46 -29.33 36.25
N THR A 90 17.53 -29.28 37.03
CA THR A 90 18.89 -28.94 36.64
C THR A 90 19.43 -29.93 35.61
N LEU A 91 19.89 -29.46 34.46
CA LEU A 91 20.85 -30.19 33.63
C LEU A 91 21.95 -29.24 33.15
N CYS A 92 23.19 -29.62 33.48
CA CYS A 92 24.46 -28.98 33.13
C CYS A 92 24.82 -29.20 31.63
N PRO A 93 25.78 -28.42 31.10
CA PRO A 93 25.96 -28.22 29.67
C PRO A 93 27.01 -29.17 29.06
N SER A 94 26.68 -29.77 27.93
CA SER A 94 27.65 -30.22 26.93
C SER A 94 26.88 -30.65 25.68
N ASP A 95 27.19 -30.00 24.57
CA ASP A 95 27.23 -30.53 23.21
C ASP A 95 26.93 -29.39 22.22
N THR A 96 27.99 -28.65 21.87
CA THR A 96 28.02 -27.90 20.62
C THR A 96 28.06 -28.90 19.47
N PRO A 97 27.14 -28.89 18.49
CA PRO A 97 27.38 -29.57 17.24
C PRO A 97 28.32 -28.70 16.40
N ASP A 98 29.32 -29.37 15.87
CA ASP A 98 30.36 -28.84 15.00
C ASP A 98 29.78 -28.09 13.80
N ALA A 99 30.42 -26.96 13.48
CA ALA A 99 30.35 -26.38 12.16
C ALA A 99 31.11 -27.31 11.22
N ASP A 100 30.40 -27.98 10.31
CA ASP A 100 30.75 -28.12 8.89
C ASP A 100 29.76 -29.09 8.21
N GLU A 101 29.43 -28.75 6.96
CA GLU A 101 28.64 -29.53 5.97
C GLU A 101 27.12 -29.56 6.12
N GLU A 102 26.48 -28.43 5.80
CA GLU A 102 25.21 -28.47 5.07
C GLU A 102 25.46 -27.88 3.67
N ILE A 103 25.84 -28.77 2.74
CA ILE A 103 25.66 -28.47 1.32
C ILE A 103 24.16 -28.39 1.15
N ALA A 104 23.65 -27.16 1.05
CA ALA A 104 22.26 -26.89 0.72
C ALA A 104 21.89 -27.70 -0.51
N GLU A 105 21.09 -28.75 -0.30
CA GLU A 105 20.30 -29.33 -1.37
C GLU A 105 19.49 -28.17 -1.95
N LEU A 106 19.84 -27.77 -3.18
CA LEU A 106 19.09 -26.76 -3.91
C LEU A 106 17.69 -27.33 -4.11
N ASP A 107 16.79 -26.88 -3.25
CA ASP A 107 15.45 -27.38 -3.09
C ASP A 107 14.73 -27.34 -4.44
N SER A 108 14.37 -28.51 -4.96
CA SER A 108 13.72 -28.64 -6.27
C SER A 108 12.35 -27.95 -6.37
N ASP A 109 11.82 -27.47 -5.24
CA ASP A 109 10.59 -26.66 -5.13
C ASP A 109 10.82 -25.14 -5.41
N SER A 110 12.06 -24.65 -5.29
CA SER A 110 12.40 -23.23 -5.57
C SER A 110 12.40 -22.89 -7.08
N MET A 111 12.21 -23.88 -7.95
CA MET A 111 12.25 -23.72 -9.42
C MET A 111 10.93 -23.23 -10.03
N ILE A 112 9.81 -23.33 -9.31
CA ILE A 112 8.46 -23.08 -9.85
C ILE A 112 8.13 -21.57 -10.00
N PRO A 113 8.48 -20.67 -9.05
CA PRO A 113 8.14 -19.25 -9.17
C PRO A 113 8.86 -18.54 -10.33
N LEU A 114 10.16 -18.81 -10.49
CA LEU A 114 11.00 -18.08 -11.45
C LEU A 114 10.66 -18.45 -12.91
N GLU A 115 10.35 -19.71 -13.19
CA GLU A 115 9.89 -20.12 -14.54
C GLU A 115 8.55 -19.48 -14.88
N LEU A 116 7.60 -19.47 -13.93
CA LEU A 116 6.29 -18.86 -14.15
C LEU A 116 6.40 -17.35 -14.41
N VAL A 117 7.25 -16.62 -13.68
CA VAL A 117 7.50 -15.19 -13.94
C VAL A 117 8.09 -14.99 -15.32
N ARG A 118 9.11 -15.77 -15.71
CA ARG A 118 9.75 -15.67 -17.03
C ARG A 118 8.78 -15.94 -18.18
N ASP A 119 7.97 -16.99 -18.06
CA ASP A 119 6.96 -17.35 -19.05
C ASP A 119 5.87 -16.28 -19.15
N THR A 120 5.48 -15.70 -18.02
CA THR A 120 4.51 -14.60 -17.97
C THR A 120 5.06 -13.37 -18.68
N VAL A 121 6.29 -12.94 -18.36
CA VAL A 121 6.97 -11.82 -19.01
C VAL A 121 7.06 -12.04 -20.52
N ALA A 122 7.46 -13.24 -20.94
CA ALA A 122 7.56 -13.62 -22.35
C ALA A 122 6.19 -13.62 -23.07
N SER A 123 5.12 -14.02 -22.38
CA SER A 123 3.76 -14.04 -22.91
C SER A 123 3.17 -12.63 -23.02
N VAL A 124 3.37 -11.80 -21.98
CA VAL A 124 2.96 -10.38 -21.97
C VAL A 124 3.63 -9.62 -23.11
N ALA A 125 4.93 -9.80 -23.32
CA ALA A 125 5.66 -9.14 -24.40
C ALA A 125 5.10 -9.44 -25.80
N ARG A 126 4.42 -10.58 -25.98
CA ARG A 126 3.79 -11.03 -27.24
C ARG A 126 2.29 -10.78 -27.31
N ALA A 127 1.67 -10.23 -26.25
CA ALA A 127 0.23 -10.05 -26.17
C ALA A 127 -0.29 -9.11 -27.28
N MET A 128 -1.29 -9.54 -28.05
CA MET A 128 -1.73 -8.82 -29.26
C MET A 128 -2.45 -7.50 -28.97
N ASP A 129 -3.01 -7.35 -27.78
CA ASP A 129 -3.73 -6.16 -27.35
C ASP A 129 -3.55 -5.90 -25.84
N ILE A 130 -4.05 -4.74 -25.41
CA ILE A 130 -3.94 -4.25 -24.04
C ILE A 130 -4.61 -5.22 -23.07
N ASP A 131 -5.79 -5.74 -23.42
CA ASP A 131 -6.58 -6.57 -22.51
C ASP A 131 -5.91 -7.92 -22.29
N ALA A 132 -5.33 -8.50 -23.33
CA ALA A 132 -4.53 -9.72 -23.25
C ALA A 132 -3.29 -9.54 -22.37
N ALA A 133 -2.57 -8.42 -22.52
CA ALA A 133 -1.38 -8.13 -21.69
C ALA A 133 -1.76 -8.02 -20.21
N LEU A 134 -2.80 -7.24 -19.89
CA LEU A 134 -3.28 -7.07 -18.52
C LEU A 134 -3.84 -8.37 -17.93
N ALA A 135 -4.55 -9.15 -18.75
CA ALA A 135 -5.12 -10.42 -18.32
C ALA A 135 -4.04 -11.42 -17.89
N LEU A 136 -2.98 -11.54 -18.68
CA LEU A 136 -1.83 -12.38 -18.37
C LEU A 136 -1.14 -11.91 -17.08
N ALA A 137 -0.84 -10.61 -16.98
CA ALA A 137 -0.13 -10.05 -15.84
C ALA A 137 -0.88 -10.24 -14.52
N VAL A 138 -2.17 -9.88 -14.47
CA VAL A 138 -2.98 -9.99 -13.25
C VAL A 138 -3.22 -11.45 -12.87
N SER A 139 -3.56 -12.31 -13.84
CA SER A 139 -3.84 -13.72 -13.55
C SER A 139 -2.59 -14.47 -13.09
N ALA A 140 -1.42 -14.13 -13.63
CA ALA A 140 -0.15 -14.66 -13.15
C ALA A 140 0.17 -14.16 -11.74
N GLY A 141 0.02 -12.86 -11.47
CA GLY A 141 0.25 -12.29 -10.15
C GLY A 141 -0.62 -12.93 -9.06
N VAL A 142 -1.91 -13.13 -9.35
CA VAL A 142 -2.84 -13.84 -8.45
C VAL A 142 -2.37 -15.26 -8.14
N ARG A 143 -1.90 -16.00 -9.15
CA ARG A 143 -1.41 -17.38 -8.98
C ARG A 143 -0.08 -17.45 -8.25
N LEU A 144 0.86 -16.57 -8.60
CA LEU A 144 2.21 -16.51 -8.00
C LEU A 144 2.15 -16.21 -6.51
N THR A 145 1.28 -15.28 -6.13
CA THR A 145 1.21 -14.78 -4.75
C THR A 145 0.13 -15.45 -3.92
N ASN A 146 -0.64 -16.39 -4.49
CA ASN A 146 -1.84 -16.96 -3.87
C ASN A 146 -2.81 -15.88 -3.34
N ALA A 147 -2.95 -14.79 -4.10
CA ALA A 147 -3.85 -13.69 -3.76
C ALA A 147 -5.31 -14.09 -4.01
N ARG A 148 -6.23 -13.58 -3.18
CA ARG A 148 -7.68 -13.80 -3.38
C ARG A 148 -8.21 -13.09 -4.62
N GLY A 149 -7.60 -11.96 -4.98
CA GLY A 149 -8.01 -11.18 -6.13
C GLY A 149 -6.90 -10.29 -6.65
N GLY A 150 -7.11 -9.77 -7.85
CA GLY A 150 -6.16 -8.86 -8.49
C GLY A 150 -6.80 -8.01 -9.56
N SER A 151 -6.18 -6.89 -9.86
CA SER A 151 -6.68 -5.95 -10.86
C SER A 151 -5.55 -5.19 -11.56
N ALA A 152 -5.85 -4.75 -12.77
CA ALA A 152 -5.08 -3.76 -13.49
C ALA A 152 -5.92 -2.50 -13.63
N LEU A 153 -5.41 -1.39 -13.10
CA LEU A 153 -6.01 -0.08 -13.23
C LEU A 153 -5.22 0.69 -14.27
N LEU A 154 -5.90 1.24 -15.27
CA LEU A 154 -5.29 2.13 -16.27
C LEU A 154 -5.58 3.58 -15.93
N LEU A 155 -4.53 4.41 -16.02
CA LEU A 155 -4.62 5.85 -15.86
C LEU A 155 -5.26 6.47 -17.11
N GLU A 156 -6.37 7.16 -16.89
CA GLU A 156 -7.09 7.92 -17.91
C GLU A 156 -7.25 9.39 -17.45
N LYS A 157 -7.70 10.26 -18.36
CA LYS A 157 -7.92 11.70 -18.08
C LYS A 157 -8.77 11.97 -16.83
N ILE A 158 -9.68 11.06 -16.49
CA ILE A 158 -10.67 11.22 -15.41
C ILE A 158 -10.38 10.36 -14.17
N GLY A 159 -9.24 9.66 -14.12
CA GLY A 159 -8.87 8.81 -12.99
C GLY A 159 -8.32 7.46 -13.39
N LEU A 160 -8.23 6.56 -12.42
CA LEU A 160 -7.82 5.18 -12.62
C LEU A 160 -9.05 4.32 -12.91
N ARG A 161 -9.06 3.65 -14.06
CA ARG A 161 -10.13 2.72 -14.47
C ARG A 161 -9.69 1.28 -14.26
N PHE A 162 -10.47 0.50 -13.51
CA PHE A 162 -10.32 -0.95 -13.42
C PHE A 162 -10.58 -1.59 -14.80
N ARG A 163 -9.51 -1.91 -15.53
CA ARG A 163 -9.59 -2.44 -16.89
C ARG A 163 -9.74 -3.96 -16.88
N TYR A 164 -8.95 -4.62 -16.05
CA TYR A 164 -9.00 -6.07 -15.85
C TYR A 164 -9.06 -6.39 -14.36
N VAL A 165 -9.86 -7.38 -13.98
CA VAL A 165 -10.07 -7.78 -12.58
C VAL A 165 -10.29 -9.29 -12.52
N VAL A 166 -9.67 -9.93 -11.53
CA VAL A 166 -9.80 -11.35 -11.16
C VAL A 166 -10.24 -11.42 -9.70
N GLY A 167 -11.13 -12.37 -9.38
CA GLY A 167 -11.66 -12.60 -8.04
C GLY A 167 -13.15 -12.28 -7.90
N ASP A 168 -13.69 -12.51 -6.70
CA ASP A 168 -15.14 -12.44 -6.41
C ASP A 168 -15.76 -11.07 -6.74
N ALA A 169 -14.96 -9.99 -6.65
CA ALA A 169 -15.40 -8.63 -6.91
C ALA A 169 -15.37 -8.22 -8.40
N ALA A 170 -14.90 -9.09 -9.32
CA ALA A 170 -14.61 -8.72 -10.70
C ALA A 170 -15.80 -8.08 -11.43
N THR A 171 -17.01 -8.64 -11.31
CA THR A 171 -18.21 -8.12 -11.98
C THR A 171 -18.59 -6.71 -11.52
N ARG A 172 -18.30 -6.37 -10.25
CA ARG A 172 -18.61 -5.05 -9.68
C ARG A 172 -17.54 -3.99 -9.97
N LEU A 173 -16.30 -4.43 -10.20
CA LEU A 173 -15.16 -3.53 -10.38
C LEU A 173 -14.82 -3.26 -11.85
N ARG A 174 -15.08 -4.17 -12.79
CA ARG A 174 -14.72 -3.96 -14.19
C ARG A 174 -15.39 -2.68 -14.75
N GLY A 175 -14.57 -1.74 -15.22
CA GLY A 175 -15.01 -0.44 -15.73
C GLY A 175 -15.28 0.63 -14.68
N MET A 176 -15.25 0.30 -13.39
CA MET A 176 -15.29 1.27 -12.29
C MET A 176 -14.10 2.22 -12.38
N ARG A 177 -14.30 3.46 -11.94
CA ARG A 177 -13.24 4.46 -11.85
C ARG A 177 -13.09 4.99 -10.44
N ILE A 178 -11.85 5.28 -10.08
CA ILE A 178 -11.48 5.99 -8.85
C ILE A 178 -10.66 7.23 -9.21
N PRO A 179 -10.65 8.27 -8.35
CA PRO A 179 -9.80 9.44 -8.57
C PRO A 179 -8.32 9.03 -8.75
N ALA A 180 -7.58 9.73 -9.61
CA ALA A 180 -6.19 9.38 -9.93
C ALA A 180 -5.25 9.40 -8.72
N ASN A 181 -5.58 10.16 -7.67
CA ASN A 181 -4.83 10.29 -6.43
C ASN A 181 -5.44 9.51 -5.26
N ALA A 182 -6.49 8.72 -5.49
CA ALA A 182 -7.15 7.96 -4.44
C ALA A 182 -6.52 6.59 -4.26
N GLY A 183 -6.41 6.15 -3.00
CA GLY A 183 -6.00 4.78 -2.73
C GLY A 183 -4.50 4.58 -2.74
N VAL A 184 -4.11 3.35 -2.41
CA VAL A 184 -2.76 2.85 -2.64
C VAL A 184 -2.46 2.83 -4.14
N ALA A 185 -3.43 2.43 -4.99
CA ALA A 185 -3.33 2.52 -6.44
C ALA A 185 -2.96 3.92 -6.95
N GLY A 186 -3.65 4.96 -6.49
CA GLY A 186 -3.36 6.35 -6.86
C GLY A 186 -1.98 6.79 -6.38
N TYR A 187 -1.61 6.46 -5.14
CA TYR A 187 -0.27 6.77 -4.64
C TYR A 187 0.81 6.09 -5.49
N SER A 188 0.74 4.76 -5.68
CA SER A 188 1.72 3.97 -6.43
C SER A 188 1.89 4.49 -7.86
N THR A 189 0.78 4.77 -8.55
CA THR A 189 0.77 5.32 -9.91
C THR A 189 1.47 6.68 -9.99
N ASN A 190 1.21 7.58 -9.05
CA ASN A 190 1.74 8.95 -9.12
C ASN A 190 3.18 9.07 -8.59
N SER A 191 3.57 8.26 -7.61
CA SER A 191 4.90 8.30 -7.01
C SER A 191 5.89 7.32 -7.65
N HIS A 192 5.44 6.49 -8.60
CA HIS A 192 6.23 5.40 -9.18
C HIS A 192 6.80 4.47 -8.11
N THR A 193 6.02 4.17 -7.08
CA THR A 193 6.47 3.39 -5.93
C THR A 193 5.65 2.11 -5.79
N SER A 194 6.35 0.98 -5.78
CA SER A 194 5.79 -0.31 -5.43
C SER A 194 5.61 -0.42 -3.91
N LEU A 195 4.50 -1.02 -3.47
CA LEU A 195 4.13 -1.06 -2.05
C LEU A 195 3.51 -2.40 -1.67
N ILE A 196 3.90 -2.89 -0.49
CA ILE A 196 3.13 -3.88 0.27
C ILE A 196 2.45 -3.16 1.43
N VAL A 197 1.15 -3.41 1.58
CA VAL A 197 0.32 -2.92 2.68
C VAL A 197 -0.24 -4.14 3.40
N LEU A 198 0.29 -4.43 4.59
CA LEU A 198 -0.09 -5.61 5.38
C LEU A 198 -1.46 -5.47 6.06
N ASN A 199 -1.91 -4.24 6.32
CA ASN A 199 -3.22 -3.93 6.86
C ASN A 199 -3.82 -2.72 6.14
N ALA A 200 -4.71 -2.99 5.18
CA ALA A 200 -5.33 -1.97 4.36
C ALA A 200 -6.15 -0.96 5.17
N TYR A 201 -6.89 -1.39 6.20
CA TYR A 201 -7.71 -0.48 7.00
C TYR A 201 -6.91 0.45 7.92
N ALA A 202 -5.69 0.04 8.28
CA ALA A 202 -4.75 0.85 9.03
C ALA A 202 -3.96 1.82 8.14
N ASP A 203 -3.83 1.54 6.84
CA ASP A 203 -3.13 2.43 5.91
C ASP A 203 -3.97 3.66 5.58
N PRO A 204 -3.49 4.89 5.86
CA PRO A 204 -4.24 6.12 5.63
C PRO A 204 -4.53 6.40 4.14
N ARG A 205 -3.78 5.77 3.23
CA ARG A 205 -3.97 5.92 1.78
C ARG A 205 -5.09 5.02 1.27
N PHE A 206 -5.54 4.02 2.04
CA PHE A 206 -6.49 3.03 1.55
C PHE A 206 -7.87 3.63 1.22
N TYR A 207 -8.37 3.32 0.01
CA TYR A 207 -9.62 3.86 -0.50
C TYR A 207 -10.80 2.93 -0.25
N ARG A 208 -11.40 3.06 0.95
CA ARG A 208 -12.48 2.20 1.48
C ARG A 208 -13.77 2.15 0.64
N ASN A 209 -13.96 3.05 -0.32
CA ASN A 209 -15.17 3.04 -1.15
C ASN A 209 -15.22 1.85 -2.12
N VAL A 210 -14.07 1.29 -2.52
CA VAL A 210 -13.99 0.06 -3.32
C VAL A 210 -14.56 -1.12 -2.53
N ASP A 211 -14.13 -1.29 -1.28
CA ASP A 211 -14.68 -2.28 -0.35
C ASP A 211 -16.18 -2.08 -0.12
N ARG A 212 -16.62 -0.85 0.15
CA ARG A 212 -18.05 -0.52 0.36
C ARG A 212 -18.92 -0.90 -0.84
N HIS A 213 -18.42 -0.65 -2.06
CA HIS A 213 -19.12 -0.97 -3.30
C HIS A 213 -19.16 -2.47 -3.60
N THR A 214 -18.10 -3.19 -3.23
CA THR A 214 -17.96 -4.62 -3.55
C THR A 214 -18.47 -5.54 -2.45
N GLY A 215 -18.62 -5.06 -1.22
CA GLY A 215 -18.88 -5.86 -0.03
C GLY A 215 -17.67 -6.73 0.38
N HIS A 216 -16.53 -6.58 -0.29
CA HIS A 216 -15.27 -7.22 0.10
C HIS A 216 -14.60 -6.38 1.19
N ARG A 217 -13.91 -7.04 2.13
CA ARG A 217 -13.08 -6.37 3.12
C ARG A 217 -11.63 -6.72 2.83
N THR A 218 -10.90 -5.75 2.28
CA THR A 218 -9.48 -5.91 1.96
C THR A 218 -8.67 -5.93 3.25
N GLY A 219 -7.91 -7.00 3.46
CA GLY A 219 -6.98 -7.19 4.56
C GLY A 219 -5.57 -6.70 4.20
N SER A 220 -4.97 -7.24 3.15
CA SER A 220 -3.64 -6.86 2.67
C SER A 220 -3.66 -6.54 1.17
N LEU A 221 -2.67 -5.78 0.71
CA LEU A 221 -2.60 -5.28 -0.66
C LEU A 221 -1.16 -5.14 -1.13
N LEU A 222 -0.89 -5.53 -2.37
CA LEU A 222 0.36 -5.28 -3.09
C LEU A 222 0.05 -4.46 -4.32
N CYS A 223 0.75 -3.35 -4.52
CA CYS A 223 0.54 -2.48 -5.67
C CYS A 223 1.88 -2.13 -6.33
N VAL A 224 1.94 -2.28 -7.65
CA VAL A 224 3.12 -1.96 -8.48
C VAL A 224 2.70 -1.05 -9.64
N PRO A 225 3.43 0.03 -9.93
CA PRO A 225 3.09 0.93 -11.02
C PRO A 225 3.42 0.29 -12.39
N LEU A 226 2.60 0.60 -13.40
CA LEU A 226 2.88 0.28 -14.79
C LEU A 226 3.53 1.51 -15.44
N ALA A 227 4.86 1.58 -15.44
CA ALA A 227 5.60 2.70 -16.00
C ALA A 227 6.71 2.24 -16.96
N ALA A 228 6.80 2.87 -18.14
CA ALA A 228 7.86 2.63 -19.12
C ALA A 228 8.15 3.92 -19.90
N HIS A 229 9.42 4.13 -20.27
CA HIS A 229 9.87 5.30 -21.05
C HIS A 229 9.41 6.66 -20.48
N GLY A 230 9.39 6.79 -19.15
CA GLY A 230 8.96 8.01 -18.46
C GLY A 230 7.45 8.26 -18.48
N ARG A 231 6.64 7.32 -18.98
CA ARG A 231 5.18 7.37 -18.99
C ARG A 231 4.60 6.36 -18.01
N THR A 232 3.64 6.78 -17.19
CA THR A 232 2.83 5.88 -16.37
C THR A 232 1.51 5.54 -17.06
N PHE A 233 1.23 4.25 -17.17
CA PHE A 233 0.00 3.70 -17.75
C PHE A 233 -1.05 3.36 -16.69
N GLY A 234 -0.65 3.23 -15.41
CA GLY A 234 -1.53 2.85 -14.30
C GLY A 234 -0.80 2.00 -13.27
N CYS A 235 -1.44 0.97 -12.74
CA CYS A 235 -0.84 0.03 -11.79
C CYS A 235 -1.47 -1.37 -11.85
N LEU A 236 -0.74 -2.36 -11.33
CA LEU A 236 -1.29 -3.66 -10.95
C LEU A 236 -1.51 -3.66 -9.43
N GLU A 237 -2.61 -4.25 -8.98
CA GLU A 237 -2.97 -4.34 -7.57
C GLU A 237 -3.48 -5.74 -7.25
N LEU A 238 -2.88 -6.40 -6.25
CA LEU A 238 -3.30 -7.70 -5.73
C LEU A 238 -3.80 -7.53 -4.30
N VAL A 239 -4.80 -8.31 -3.91
CA VAL A 239 -5.40 -8.24 -2.57
C VAL A 239 -5.46 -9.62 -1.90
N ASP A 240 -5.22 -9.60 -0.59
CA ASP A 240 -5.39 -10.74 0.31
C ASP A 240 -4.65 -12.01 -0.13
N SER A 241 -3.32 -11.96 -0.08
CA SER A 241 -2.47 -13.15 -0.17
C SER A 241 -2.43 -13.92 1.16
N ALA A 242 -2.33 -15.25 1.08
CA ALA A 242 -2.10 -16.14 2.21
C ALA A 242 -0.73 -16.84 2.08
N PRO A 243 0.18 -16.71 3.07
CA PRO A 243 -0.01 -16.08 4.39
C PRO A 243 0.07 -14.54 4.38
N GLY A 244 0.50 -13.93 3.28
CA GLY A 244 0.67 -12.49 3.12
C GLY A 244 1.62 -12.17 1.96
N PHE A 245 1.70 -10.90 1.58
CA PHE A 245 2.67 -10.48 0.57
C PHE A 245 4.09 -10.39 1.15
N SER A 246 5.07 -10.88 0.40
CA SER A 246 6.51 -10.85 0.73
C SER A 246 7.25 -9.93 -0.23
N ASP A 247 8.50 -9.59 0.09
CA ASP A 247 9.36 -8.81 -0.81
C ASP A 247 9.66 -9.54 -2.12
N GLU A 248 9.68 -10.88 -2.11
CA GLU A 248 9.80 -11.70 -3.31
C GLU A 248 8.57 -11.54 -4.22
N HIS A 249 7.35 -11.57 -3.65
CA HIS A 249 6.13 -11.29 -4.39
C HIS A 249 6.17 -9.89 -5.02
N LEU A 250 6.74 -8.89 -4.33
CA LEU A 250 6.91 -7.54 -4.87
C LEU A 250 7.86 -7.54 -6.06
N ALA A 251 9.05 -8.13 -5.91
CA ALA A 251 10.05 -8.20 -6.97
C ALA A 251 9.55 -8.93 -8.22
N ASP A 252 8.79 -10.01 -8.06
CA ASP A 252 8.17 -10.73 -9.18
C ASP A 252 7.09 -9.91 -9.87
N MET A 253 6.26 -9.23 -9.10
CA MET A 253 5.24 -8.34 -9.64
C MET A 253 5.84 -7.13 -10.34
N GLU A 254 6.96 -6.60 -9.88
CA GLU A 254 7.71 -5.54 -10.56
C GLU A 254 8.21 -5.98 -11.94
N ARG A 255 8.79 -7.19 -12.05
CA ARG A 255 9.23 -7.76 -13.34
C ARG A 255 8.07 -7.90 -14.33
N ILE A 256 6.93 -8.39 -13.84
CA ILE A 256 5.71 -8.53 -14.65
C ILE A 256 5.16 -7.15 -15.04
N ALA A 257 5.16 -6.18 -14.11
CA ALA A 257 4.68 -4.82 -14.34
C ALA A 257 5.54 -4.08 -15.36
N GLU A 258 6.86 -4.22 -15.31
CA GLU A 258 7.80 -3.64 -16.27
C GLU A 258 7.53 -4.16 -17.68
N ALA A 259 7.47 -5.49 -17.86
CA ALA A 259 7.16 -6.11 -19.15
C ALA A 259 5.77 -5.71 -19.68
N THR A 260 4.80 -5.55 -18.77
CA THR A 260 3.46 -5.09 -19.10
C THR A 260 3.50 -3.64 -19.57
N ALA A 261 4.18 -2.75 -18.86
CA ALA A 261 4.30 -1.34 -19.21
C ALA A 261 5.03 -1.14 -20.54
N GLU A 262 6.12 -1.88 -20.77
CA GLU A 262 6.81 -1.94 -22.07
C GLU A 262 5.84 -2.35 -23.19
N ARG A 263 5.05 -3.41 -22.98
CA ARG A 263 4.07 -3.85 -23.98
C ARG A 263 2.99 -2.79 -24.23
N LEU A 264 2.47 -2.17 -23.17
CA LEU A 264 1.48 -1.10 -23.28
C LEU A 264 2.03 0.10 -24.04
N SER A 265 3.31 0.43 -23.89
CA SER A 265 3.94 1.54 -24.62
C SER A 265 3.89 1.37 -26.14
N LEU A 266 3.91 0.11 -26.63
CA LEU A 266 3.81 -0.23 -28.05
C LEU A 266 2.36 -0.28 -28.56
N LEU A 267 1.41 -0.59 -27.68
CA LEU A 267 0.00 -0.78 -28.03
C LEU A 267 -0.83 0.50 -27.87
N VAL A 268 -0.45 1.37 -26.93
CA VAL A 268 -1.12 2.65 -26.68
C VAL A 268 -0.47 3.72 -27.53
N LYS A 269 -1.21 4.24 -28.52
CA LYS A 269 -0.75 5.35 -29.34
C LYS A 269 -0.38 6.56 -28.45
N PRO A 270 0.71 7.29 -28.77
CA PRO A 270 0.94 8.59 -28.16
C PRO A 270 -0.23 9.52 -28.51
N ASP A 271 -0.67 10.30 -27.52
CA ASP A 271 -1.66 11.37 -27.71
C ASP A 271 -1.09 12.50 -28.61
#